data_AF-A0A512TPS8-F1
#
_entry.id   AF-A0A512TPS8-F1
#
_cell.length_a   1.000
_cell.length_b   1.000
_cell.length_c   1.000
_cell.angle_alpha   90.00
_cell.angle_beta   90.00
_cell.angle_gamma   90.00
#
_symmetry.space_group_name_H-M   'P 1'
#
loop_
_entity.id
_entity.type
_entity.pdbx_description
1 polymer ?
#
loop_
_entity_poly.entity_id
_entity_poly.type
_entity_poly.pdbx_seq_one_letter_code
_entity_poly.pdbx_strand_id
1 'polypeptide(L)'
;MNLEELDFKIREIKTGVILDFGYIDNIYPMEGMVCIITSENGDTTDYNLNEWEVLRNTGINDIDGDSIYEGDTVHQYSVLLGNSDIDIVGEVQFLEGAWMVVNEEKKEAYHLWNECVENKIVEEMR
;
A
#
# COMPACT_ATOMS: atom_id res chain seq x y z
N MET A 1 -8.02 8.98 -23.88
CA MET A 1 -8.09 8.83 -22.41
C MET A 1 -6.97 7.85 -22.10
N ASN A 2 -5.86 8.32 -21.55
CA ASN A 2 -4.81 7.42 -21.11
C ASN A 2 -5.40 6.68 -19.91
N LEU A 3 -5.44 5.35 -19.97
CA LEU A 3 -5.62 4.55 -18.77
C LEU A 3 -4.42 4.90 -17.89
N GLU A 4 -4.64 5.54 -16.75
CA GLU A 4 -3.59 5.65 -15.74
C GLU A 4 -3.26 4.21 -15.35
N GLU A 5 -1.99 3.82 -15.46
CA GLU A 5 -1.50 2.58 -14.87
C GLU A 5 -1.76 2.70 -13.37
N LEU A 6 -2.87 2.11 -12.94
CA LEU A 6 -3.14 1.90 -11.54
C LEU A 6 -2.17 0.82 -11.09
N ASP A 7 -1.23 1.20 -10.23
CA ASP A 7 -0.26 0.30 -9.63
C ASP A 7 -0.85 -0.22 -8.32
N PHE A 8 -1.27 -1.48 -8.32
CA PHE A 8 -1.78 -2.18 -7.16
C PHE A 8 -1.23 -3.61 -7.16
N LYS A 9 -1.20 -4.20 -5.98
CA LYS A 9 -0.94 -5.63 -5.79
C LYS A 9 -2.17 -6.27 -5.19
N ILE A 10 -2.29 -7.59 -5.26
CA ILE A 10 -3.32 -8.31 -4.49
C ILE A 10 -2.67 -9.34 -3.58
N ARG A 11 -3.26 -9.54 -2.41
CA ARG A 11 -2.81 -10.52 -1.42
C ARG A 11 -3.88 -11.55 -1.17
N GLU A 12 -3.54 -12.83 -1.19
CA GLU A 12 -4.44 -13.88 -0.72
C GLU A 12 -4.50 -13.85 0.81
N ILE A 13 -5.69 -13.60 1.37
CA ILE A 13 -5.93 -13.42 2.81
C ILE A 13 -5.48 -14.65 3.63
N LYS A 14 -5.61 -15.86 3.08
CA LYS A 14 -5.28 -17.10 3.81
C LYS A 14 -3.79 -17.38 3.88
N THR A 15 -3.04 -17.05 2.84
CA THR A 15 -1.65 -17.50 2.64
C THR A 15 -0.64 -16.37 2.69
N GLY A 16 -1.06 -15.12 2.49
CA GLY A 16 -0.16 -13.96 2.31
C GLY A 16 0.50 -13.94 0.93
N VAL A 17 0.09 -14.78 -0.02
CA VAL A 17 0.68 -14.77 -1.36
C VAL A 17 0.31 -13.46 -2.05
N ILE A 18 1.33 -12.72 -2.48
CA ILE A 18 1.19 -11.48 -3.23
C ILE A 18 1.32 -11.76 -4.72
N LEU A 19 0.36 -11.24 -5.48
CA LEU A 19 0.42 -11.17 -6.94
C LEU A 19 0.58 -9.70 -7.33
N ASP A 20 1.62 -9.46 -8.13
CA ASP A 20 1.94 -8.16 -8.70
C ASP A 20 1.50 -8.16 -10.16
N PHE A 21 0.58 -7.26 -10.51
CA PHE A 21 0.09 -7.14 -11.87
C PHE A 21 0.47 -5.76 -12.42
N GLY A 22 1.15 -5.73 -13.56
CA GLY A 22 1.42 -4.48 -14.26
C GLY A 22 0.18 -3.85 -14.91
N TYR A 23 -0.99 -4.53 -14.91
CA TYR A 23 -2.20 -4.04 -15.55
C TYR A 23 -3.48 -4.74 -15.02
N ILE A 24 -4.44 -3.96 -14.53
CA ILE A 24 -5.85 -4.37 -14.37
C ILE A 24 -6.68 -3.60 -15.39
N ASP A 25 -7.58 -4.31 -16.04
CA ASP A 25 -8.51 -3.73 -16.99
C ASP A 25 -9.70 -3.07 -16.29
N ASN A 26 -10.38 -3.78 -15.40
CA ASN A 26 -11.58 -3.29 -14.71
C ASN A 26 -11.76 -3.91 -13.33
N ILE A 27 -12.28 -3.12 -12.39
CA ILE A 27 -12.75 -3.53 -11.05
C ILE A 27 -14.27 -3.35 -11.04
N TYR A 28 -15.01 -4.46 -10.96
CA TYR A 28 -16.46 -4.42 -10.82
C TYR A 28 -16.87 -4.63 -9.37
N PRO A 29 -17.42 -3.61 -8.68
CA PRO A 29 -18.05 -3.83 -7.38
C PRO A 29 -19.34 -4.62 -7.58
N MET A 30 -19.34 -5.88 -7.15
CA MET A 30 -20.53 -6.70 -6.96
C MET A 30 -20.76 -6.87 -5.45
N GLU A 31 -21.97 -7.20 -5.02
CA GLU A 31 -22.28 -7.48 -3.60
C GLU A 31 -21.29 -8.52 -3.04
N GLY A 32 -20.27 -8.05 -2.29
CA GLY A 32 -19.23 -8.89 -1.69
C GLY A 32 -18.14 -9.44 -2.62
N MET A 33 -18.00 -8.91 -3.85
CA MET A 33 -16.99 -9.36 -4.82
C MET A 33 -16.42 -8.19 -5.62
N VAL A 34 -15.11 -8.16 -5.84
CA VAL A 34 -14.49 -7.34 -6.90
C VAL A 34 -13.91 -8.29 -7.91
N CYS A 35 -14.38 -8.20 -9.16
CA CYS A 35 -13.80 -8.96 -10.26
C CYS A 35 -12.48 -8.31 -10.72
N ILE A 36 -11.43 -9.10 -10.53
CA ILE A 36 -10.02 -9.05 -10.94
C ILE A 36 -9.62 -9.11 -12.42
N ILE A 37 -10.16 -8.37 -13.39
CA ILE A 37 -9.74 -8.65 -14.79
C ILE A 37 -8.31 -8.17 -15.05
N THR A 38 -7.35 -9.09 -14.96
CA THR A 38 -6.00 -8.91 -15.51
C THR A 38 -5.98 -9.43 -16.93
N SER A 39 -5.13 -8.86 -17.78
CA SER A 39 -4.92 -9.36 -19.14
C SER A 39 -3.44 -9.62 -19.37
N GLU A 40 -2.86 -10.57 -18.65
CA GLU A 40 -1.57 -11.10 -19.06
C GLU A 40 -1.80 -12.04 -20.25
N ASN A 41 -1.36 -11.63 -21.44
CA ASN A 41 -1.51 -12.39 -22.69
C ASN A 41 -2.94 -12.55 -23.24
N GLY A 42 -3.91 -11.79 -22.72
CA GLY A 42 -5.30 -11.81 -23.20
C GLY A 42 -6.24 -12.78 -22.47
N ASP A 43 -5.78 -13.44 -21.40
CA ASP A 43 -6.61 -14.25 -20.52
C ASP A 43 -7.14 -13.41 -19.35
N THR A 44 -8.43 -13.58 -19.04
CA THR A 44 -9.11 -12.96 -17.89
C THR A 44 -9.21 -13.96 -16.74
N THR A 45 -8.82 -13.56 -15.53
CA THR A 45 -8.98 -14.36 -14.31
C THR A 45 -9.84 -13.60 -13.31
N ASP A 46 -10.75 -14.28 -12.61
CA ASP A 46 -11.59 -13.66 -11.57
C ASP A 46 -11.00 -13.92 -10.17
N TYR A 47 -10.76 -12.86 -9.39
CA TYR A 47 -10.35 -12.95 -7.98
C TYR A 47 -11.54 -12.59 -7.06
N ASN A 48 -11.73 -13.32 -5.96
CA ASN A 48 -12.82 -13.09 -5.01
C ASN A 48 -12.31 -12.33 -3.78
N LEU A 49 -12.91 -11.18 -3.42
CA LEU A 49 -12.45 -10.38 -2.27
C LEU A 49 -12.65 -11.00 -0.88
N ASN A 50 -13.38 -12.12 -0.78
CA ASN A 50 -13.43 -12.89 0.46
C ASN A 50 -12.15 -13.73 0.66
N GLU A 51 -11.35 -13.87 -0.39
CA GLU A 51 -10.10 -14.64 -0.38
C GLU A 51 -8.88 -13.79 -0.72
N TRP A 52 -9.10 -12.65 -1.38
CA TRP A 52 -8.08 -11.73 -1.83
C TRP A 52 -8.37 -10.32 -1.36
N GLU A 53 -7.35 -9.53 -1.15
CA GLU A 53 -7.47 -8.10 -0.89
C GLU A 53 -6.60 -7.31 -1.85
N VAL A 54 -6.96 -6.05 -2.08
CA VAL A 54 -6.23 -5.15 -2.97
C VAL A 54 -5.33 -4.24 -2.14
N LEU A 55 -4.05 -4.25 -2.46
CA LEU A 55 -3.00 -3.43 -1.85
C LEU A 55 -2.72 -2.25 -2.78
N ARG A 56 -3.02 -1.05 -2.30
CA ARG A 56 -2.94 0.16 -3.13
C ARG A 56 -1.56 0.79 -3.01
N ASN A 57 -0.95 1.17 -4.13
CA ASN A 57 0.24 2.01 -4.11
C ASN A 57 -0.12 3.39 -3.53
N THR A 58 0.74 3.90 -2.65
CA THR A 58 0.52 5.19 -1.97
C THR A 58 0.85 6.40 -2.84
N GLY A 59 1.59 6.19 -3.93
CA GLY A 59 2.21 7.21 -4.77
C GLY A 59 3.51 7.79 -4.18
N ILE A 60 4.00 7.22 -3.09
CA ILE A 60 5.19 7.68 -2.35
C ILE A 60 6.25 6.58 -2.39
N ASN A 61 7.49 6.97 -2.68
CA ASN A 61 8.63 6.07 -2.59
C ASN A 61 9.34 6.24 -1.25
N ASP A 62 9.96 5.17 -0.78
CA ASP A 62 10.87 5.19 0.36
C ASP A 62 12.22 5.84 0.00
N ILE A 63 13.12 5.94 0.97
CA ILE A 63 14.45 6.56 0.79
C ILE A 63 15.34 5.83 -0.23
N ASP A 64 15.13 4.54 -0.48
CA ASP A 64 15.90 3.77 -1.46
C ASP A 64 15.26 3.81 -2.86
N GLY A 65 14.08 4.43 -2.97
CA GLY A 65 13.35 4.62 -4.23
C GLY A 65 12.29 3.57 -4.51
N ASP A 66 12.04 2.65 -3.57
CA ASP A 66 11.03 1.60 -3.69
C ASP A 66 9.64 2.18 -3.38
N SER A 67 8.62 1.77 -4.14
CA SER A 67 7.26 2.24 -3.92
C SER A 67 6.65 1.65 -2.65
N ILE A 68 6.03 2.52 -1.85
CA ILE A 68 5.34 2.15 -0.61
C ILE A 68 3.87 1.83 -0.94
N TYR A 69 3.41 0.68 -0.48
CA TYR A 69 2.04 0.20 -0.62
C TYR A 69 1.33 0.13 0.74
N GLU A 70 0.00 0.07 0.69
CA GLU A 70 -0.82 -0.27 1.85
C GLU A 70 -0.38 -1.59 2.49
N GLY A 71 -0.21 -1.60 3.81
CA GLY A 71 0.27 -2.75 4.58
C GLY A 71 1.78 -2.85 4.75
N ASP A 72 2.58 -2.05 4.04
CA ASP A 72 4.04 -2.01 4.28
C ASP A 72 4.32 -1.49 5.68
N THR A 73 5.36 -2.03 6.33
CA THR A 73 5.88 -1.45 7.57
C THR A 73 7.06 -0.54 7.25
N VAL A 74 6.94 0.73 7.65
CA VAL A 74 7.96 1.74 7.42
C VAL A 74 8.52 2.27 8.74
N HIS A 75 9.81 2.60 8.73
CA HIS A 75 10.43 3.47 9.73
C HIS A 75 10.42 4.90 9.21
N GLN A 76 9.66 5.76 9.87
CA GLN A 76 9.58 7.19 9.58
C GLN A 76 10.35 7.98 10.63
N TYR A 77 11.27 8.85 10.20
CA TYR A 77 12.07 9.68 11.10
C TYR A 77 12.24 11.12 10.57
N SER A 78 12.37 12.07 11.50
CA SER A 78 12.61 13.49 11.18
C SER A 78 13.99 13.70 10.55
N VAL A 79 14.05 14.55 9.51
CA VAL A 79 15.30 15.03 8.92
C VAL A 79 15.65 16.48 9.33
N LEU A 80 14.85 17.09 10.21
CA LEU A 80 15.12 18.44 10.70
C LEU A 80 16.28 18.45 11.70
N LEU A 81 17.27 19.31 11.44
CA LEU A 81 18.38 19.53 12.36
C LEU A 81 17.87 20.19 13.66
N GLY A 82 18.02 19.49 14.78
CA GLY A 82 17.65 19.99 16.11
C GLY A 82 16.20 19.75 16.52
N ASN A 83 15.39 19.07 15.69
CA ASN A 83 14.08 18.54 16.07
C ASN A 83 13.97 17.06 15.63
N SER A 84 13.90 16.15 16.61
CA SER A 84 13.77 14.71 16.41
C SER A 84 12.44 14.16 16.93
N ASP A 85 11.37 14.96 16.89
CA ASP A 85 10.09 14.60 17.52
C ASP A 85 9.35 13.47 16.79
N ILE A 86 9.75 13.14 15.55
CA ILE A 86 9.18 12.04 14.76
C ILE A 86 10.22 10.91 14.66
N ASP A 87 9.88 9.78 15.25
CA ASP A 87 10.60 8.50 15.16
C ASP A 87 9.59 7.35 15.43
N ILE A 88 9.01 6.81 14.36
CA ILE A 88 7.95 5.79 14.43
C ILE A 88 8.23 4.66 13.45
N VAL A 89 8.03 3.42 13.91
CA VAL A 89 7.92 2.24 13.05
C VAL A 89 6.46 1.80 13.08
N GLY A 90 5.84 1.67 11.93
CA GLY A 90 4.42 1.34 11.84
C GLY A 90 3.97 0.89 10.46
N GLU A 91 2.77 0.33 10.41
CA GLU A 91 2.14 -0.15 9.19
C GLU A 91 1.49 1.02 8.45
N VAL A 92 1.58 1.01 7.12
CA VAL A 92 0.95 1.99 6.24
C VAL A 92 -0.53 1.67 6.05
N GLN A 93 -1.41 2.55 6.51
CA GLN A 93 -2.86 2.38 6.42
C GLN A 93 -3.54 3.62 5.83
N PHE A 94 -4.68 3.42 5.14
CA PHE A 94 -5.52 4.53 4.68
C PHE A 94 -6.57 4.89 5.74
N LEU A 95 -6.36 5.98 6.46
CA LEU A 95 -7.25 6.45 7.52
C LEU A 95 -7.66 7.91 7.27
N GLU A 96 -8.94 8.22 7.47
CA GLU A 96 -9.49 9.58 7.38
C GLU A 96 -9.15 10.34 6.07
N GLY A 97 -8.95 9.62 4.98
CA GLY A 97 -8.63 10.20 3.67
C GLY A 97 -7.15 10.46 3.41
N ALA A 98 -6.25 9.94 4.25
CA ALA A 98 -4.80 10.05 4.08
C ALA A 98 -4.09 8.73 4.34
N TRP A 99 -2.89 8.59 3.76
CA TRP A 99 -1.95 7.53 4.12
C TRP A 99 -1.27 7.86 5.44
N MET A 100 -1.30 6.92 6.39
CA MET A 100 -0.79 7.07 7.75
C MET A 100 0.20 5.95 8.06
N VAL A 101 1.26 6.27 8.79
CA VAL A 101 2.13 5.29 9.47
C VAL A 101 1.53 5.05 10.85
N VAL A 102 0.99 3.86 11.08
CA VAL A 102 0.23 3.52 12.29
C VAL A 102 1.02 2.54 13.15
N ASN A 103 1.25 2.93 14.39
CA ASN A 103 1.74 2.02 15.42
C ASN A 103 0.62 1.74 16.43
N GLU A 104 -0.05 0.60 16.27
CA GLU A 104 -1.18 0.20 17.11
C GLU A 104 -0.78 -0.02 18.58
N GLU A 105 0.43 -0.54 18.84
CA GLU A 105 0.90 -0.81 20.21
C GLU A 105 1.07 0.50 21.01
N LYS A 106 1.63 1.53 20.36
CA LYS A 106 1.81 2.86 20.93
C LYS A 106 0.59 3.75 20.80
N LYS A 107 -0.38 3.37 19.96
CA LYS A 107 -1.57 4.17 19.60
C LYS A 107 -1.19 5.52 18.98
N GLU A 108 -0.22 5.48 18.09
CA GLU A 108 0.31 6.65 17.39
C GLU A 108 0.06 6.50 15.89
N ALA A 109 -0.27 7.61 15.23
CA ALA A 109 -0.42 7.65 13.78
C ALA A 109 0.12 8.98 13.26
N TYR A 110 0.98 8.91 12.25
CA TYR A 110 1.56 10.07 11.58
C TYR A 110 1.25 10.01 10.09
N HIS A 111 1.12 11.16 9.44
CA HIS A 111 0.96 11.18 7.98
C HIS A 111 2.19 10.55 7.31
N LEU A 112 1.97 9.64 6.36
CA LEU A 112 3.04 9.02 5.58
C LEU A 112 3.83 10.07 4.80
N TRP A 113 3.13 11.04 4.21
CA TRP A 113 3.75 12.20 3.59
C TRP A 113 3.91 13.35 4.59
N ASN A 114 5.15 13.79 4.76
CA ASN A 114 5.51 15.01 5.48
C ASN A 114 6.84 15.54 4.90
N GLU A 115 6.93 16.85 4.66
CA GLU A 115 8.13 17.49 4.08
C GLU A 115 9.40 17.30 4.93
N CYS A 116 9.22 17.06 6.23
CA CYS A 116 10.29 17.04 7.23
C CYS A 116 10.69 15.64 7.68
N VAL A 117 10.26 14.59 6.99
CA VAL A 117 10.54 13.19 7.35
C VAL A 117 11.05 12.39 6.15
N GLU A 118 11.76 11.31 6.44
CA GLU A 118 12.06 10.24 5.49
C GLU A 118 11.36 8.96 5.94
N ASN A 119 10.97 8.12 4.97
CA ASN A 119 10.39 6.81 5.21
C ASN A 119 11.33 5.75 4.64
N LYS A 120 11.60 4.69 5.41
CA LYS A 120 12.32 3.51 4.95
C LYS A 120 11.43 2.28 5.13
N ILE A 121 11.21 1.51 4.07
CA ILE A 121 10.52 0.22 4.20
C ILE A 121 11.43 -0.71 5.02
N VAL A 122 10.93 -1.22 6.14
CA VAL A 122 11.64 -2.17 7.01
C VAL A 122 11.10 -3.58 6.87
N GLU A 123 9.85 -3.71 6.46
CA GLU A 123 9.21 -4.98 6.14
C GLU A 123 8.12 -4.72 5.09
N GLU A 124 8.19 -5.47 3.98
CA GLU A 124 7.14 -5.45 2.96
C GLU A 124 5.84 -6.01 3.54
N MET A 125 4.72 -5.52 3.03
CA MET A 125 3.39 -6.07 3.29
C MET A 125 3.41 -7.60 3.15
N ARG A 126 2.95 -8.30 4.18
CA ARG A 126 2.83 -9.77 4.22
C ARG A 126 1.45 -10.22 3.81
#